data_AF-A0A2M8DUM3-F1
#
_entry.id   AF-A0A2M8DUM3-F1
#
_cell.length_a   1.000
_cell.length_b   1.000
_cell.length_c   1.000
_cell.angle_alpha   90.00
_cell.angle_beta   90.00
_cell.angle_gamma   90.00
#
_symmetry.space_group_name_H-M   'P 1'
#
loop_
_entity.id
_entity.type
_entity.pdbx_description
1 polymer ?
#
loop_
_entity_poly.entity_id
_entity_poly.type
_entity_poly.pdbx_seq_one_letter_code
_entity_poly.pdbx_strand_id
1 'polypeptide(L)'
;MTMGAIIQDHESARTYAQLKSARATQNAASYMAKFQPDLQDRKRDWDIVVKSFDDGKSTVLMYHQICLLSSIQDASKSEHAIRAVWRSRGYDITRDYYLQHQALASSLPMTLTKPMQKDLGSFGRSYTKTLDNAVMTSPLLAEWKGTETPMITLFGRRGQPLGFDLFDNKGGNYNFAVAALSGSGKSVFVNEMAYRYRAAGAKVWIIDVGRSYKNLCELMDGEFIEFADERDNNLCLNPFSMVQDINNDMEMLLPLLAEMASPREPLNNFCYTSLSSAIKQVWDAKGSEATVTDIYNLLRIGKIYEDGASEIELTHMSVALEPYTKYGVYASYFEGQANIEFNKDFIVLELEELKSKPDLQAVVMQIIMYRITQEMYLDRSRRKIVIIDEAWDLMGSGSSGHFIEAGYRRARKYGGAFGTITQSVDDYYKTEATKATINNADWLFLLRQKPENIDRLGKEGKLTIDEWMKRQLSSITTDHGNYSEIFVHSPMGSGIGRLLLDPFSMMLFSTRPEDFEKIKNMREQNSMTTEQAIEVLLNERIKNDRRKRVDRRNATI
;
A
#
# COMPACT_ATOMS: atom_id res chain seq x y z
N MET A 1 -23.11 -3.73 21.51
CA MET A 1 -22.89 -4.26 22.88
C MET A 1 -22.41 -3.11 23.73
N THR A 2 -23.00 -2.92 24.90
CA THR A 2 -22.58 -1.89 25.85
C THR A 2 -22.17 -2.54 27.14
N MET A 3 -21.14 -1.97 27.77
CA MET A 3 -20.72 -2.29 29.12
C MET A 3 -20.82 -1.03 29.95
N GLY A 4 -21.47 -1.12 31.11
CA GLY A 4 -21.35 -0.11 32.15
C GLY A 4 -20.58 -0.66 33.33
N ALA A 5 -19.65 0.13 33.86
CA ALA A 5 -18.86 -0.22 35.03
C ALA A 5 -18.98 0.91 36.06
N ILE A 6 -19.19 0.53 37.32
CA ILE A 6 -19.30 1.43 38.47
C ILE A 6 -18.14 1.10 39.40
N ILE A 7 -17.24 2.06 39.57
CA ILE A 7 -16.13 1.95 40.51
C ILE A 7 -16.73 1.97 41.93
N GLN A 8 -16.37 0.98 42.73
CA GLN A 8 -16.81 0.86 44.11
C GLN A 8 -15.78 1.50 45.05
N ASP A 9 -16.25 1.97 46.21
CA ASP A 9 -15.36 2.30 47.32
C ASP A 9 -14.59 1.05 47.76
N HIS A 10 -13.26 1.18 47.86
CA HIS A 10 -12.35 0.04 48.06
C HIS A 10 -12.62 -0.68 49.38
N GLU A 11 -12.68 0.06 50.49
CA GLU A 11 -12.87 -0.51 51.83
C GLU A 11 -14.25 -1.16 51.96
N SER A 12 -15.29 -0.48 51.46
CA SER A 12 -16.65 -1.01 51.47
C SER A 12 -16.78 -2.30 50.64
N ALA A 13 -16.17 -2.33 49.45
CA ALA A 13 -16.19 -3.48 48.55
C ALA A 13 -15.41 -4.67 49.13
N ARG A 14 -14.23 -4.42 49.71
CA ARG A 14 -13.42 -5.44 50.40
C ARG A 14 -14.18 -6.05 51.57
N THR A 15 -14.76 -5.22 52.43
CA THR A 15 -15.56 -5.68 53.58
C THR A 15 -16.74 -6.54 53.12
N TYR A 16 -17.44 -6.13 52.07
CA TYR A 16 -18.55 -6.90 51.50
C TYR A 16 -18.08 -8.24 50.92
N ALA A 17 -16.96 -8.27 50.20
CA ALA A 17 -16.38 -9.48 49.63
C ALA A 17 -15.96 -10.49 50.71
N GLN A 18 -15.31 -10.03 51.79
CA GLN A 18 -14.94 -10.89 52.93
C GLN A 18 -16.17 -11.51 53.60
N LEU A 19 -17.22 -10.71 53.83
CA LEU A 19 -18.47 -11.20 54.41
C LEU A 19 -19.14 -12.24 53.50
N LYS A 20 -19.13 -12.04 52.19
CA LYS A 20 -19.70 -12.98 51.22
C LYS A 20 -18.87 -14.27 51.10
N SER A 21 -17.55 -14.19 51.08
CA SER A 21 -16.65 -15.35 51.09
C SER A 21 -16.83 -16.19 52.35
N ALA A 22 -16.95 -15.56 53.53
CA ALA A 22 -17.22 -16.27 54.78
C ALA A 22 -18.55 -17.05 54.73
N ARG A 23 -19.63 -16.41 54.24
CA ARG A 23 -20.94 -17.08 54.06
C ARG A 23 -20.89 -18.18 53.02
N ALA A 24 -20.21 -17.97 51.90
CA ALA A 24 -20.07 -18.97 50.85
C ALA A 24 -19.29 -20.20 51.36
N THR A 25 -18.24 -19.98 52.15
CA THR A 25 -17.49 -21.05 52.83
C THR A 25 -18.36 -21.86 53.78
N GLN A 26 -19.18 -21.18 54.60
CA GLN A 26 -20.12 -21.86 55.51
C GLN A 26 -21.13 -22.71 54.74
N ASN A 27 -21.70 -22.18 53.65
CA ASN A 27 -22.68 -22.89 52.84
C ASN A 27 -22.07 -24.08 52.09
N ALA A 28 -20.86 -23.92 51.55
CA ALA A 28 -20.11 -25.00 50.88
C ALA A 28 -19.70 -26.13 51.85
N ALA A 29 -19.57 -25.83 53.14
CA ALA A 29 -19.32 -26.83 54.18
C ALA A 29 -20.59 -27.50 54.73
N SER A 30 -21.79 -27.06 54.30
CA SER A 30 -23.06 -27.61 54.79
C SER A 30 -23.32 -29.02 54.27
N TYR A 31 -24.16 -29.79 54.98
CA TYR A 31 -24.55 -31.14 54.55
C TYR A 31 -25.22 -31.14 53.15
N MET A 32 -26.00 -30.10 52.84
CA MET A 32 -26.68 -29.94 51.56
C MET A 32 -25.73 -29.67 50.38
N ALA A 33 -24.51 -29.17 50.63
CA ALA A 33 -23.53 -28.94 49.57
C ALA A 33 -23.12 -30.22 48.84
N LYS A 34 -23.25 -31.39 49.46
CA LYS A 34 -23.04 -32.69 48.81
C LYS A 34 -23.98 -32.95 47.63
N PHE A 35 -25.16 -32.33 47.64
CA PHE A 35 -26.19 -32.47 46.62
C PHE A 35 -26.34 -31.20 45.75
N GLN A 36 -25.57 -30.14 46.03
CA GLN A 36 -25.63 -28.86 45.33
C GLN A 36 -24.20 -28.39 44.97
N PRO A 37 -23.66 -28.87 43.83
CA PRO A 37 -22.32 -28.49 43.37
C PRO A 37 -22.10 -26.97 43.23
N ASP A 38 -23.15 -26.21 42.89
CA ASP A 38 -23.19 -24.74 42.83
C ASP A 38 -22.53 -24.08 44.06
N LEU A 39 -22.71 -24.65 45.26
CA LEU A 39 -22.23 -24.01 46.49
C LEU A 39 -20.70 -24.00 46.55
N GLN A 40 -20.03 -25.01 45.98
CA GLN A 40 -18.58 -25.03 45.86
C GLN A 40 -18.08 -24.02 44.82
N ASP A 41 -18.80 -23.88 43.70
CA ASP A 41 -18.47 -22.89 42.67
C ASP A 41 -18.60 -21.47 43.21
N ARG A 42 -19.68 -21.17 43.94
CA ARG A 42 -19.86 -19.85 44.58
C ARG A 42 -18.76 -19.53 45.60
N LYS A 43 -18.32 -20.53 46.38
CA LYS A 43 -17.19 -20.34 47.29
C LYS A 43 -15.93 -19.99 46.49
N ARG A 44 -15.62 -20.78 45.47
CA ARG A 44 -14.47 -20.54 44.58
C ARG A 44 -14.49 -19.14 43.97
N ASP A 45 -15.65 -18.69 43.49
CA ASP A 45 -15.80 -17.35 42.91
C ASP A 45 -15.50 -16.24 43.94
N TRP A 46 -16.02 -16.35 45.16
CA TRP A 46 -15.74 -15.37 46.21
C TRP A 46 -14.29 -15.41 46.70
N ASP A 47 -13.66 -16.59 46.73
CA ASP A 47 -12.24 -16.72 47.07
C ASP A 47 -11.37 -16.02 46.03
N ILE A 48 -11.71 -16.10 44.74
CA ILE A 48 -11.05 -15.34 43.67
C ILE A 48 -11.21 -13.83 43.89
N VAL A 49 -12.40 -13.36 44.27
CA VAL A 49 -12.65 -11.94 44.54
C VAL A 49 -11.83 -11.45 45.72
N VAL A 50 -11.79 -12.19 46.84
CA VAL A 50 -10.98 -11.81 48.01
C VAL A 50 -9.49 -11.79 47.65
N LYS A 51 -8.99 -12.81 46.95
CA LYS A 51 -7.61 -12.85 46.48
C LYS A 51 -7.26 -11.63 45.62
N SER A 52 -8.19 -11.18 44.76
CA SER A 52 -7.99 -9.97 43.97
C SER A 52 -7.72 -8.73 44.84
N PHE A 53 -8.35 -8.62 46.02
CA PHE A 53 -8.06 -7.54 46.98
C PHE A 53 -6.71 -7.72 47.68
N ASP A 54 -6.33 -8.96 48.01
CA ASP A 54 -5.04 -9.26 48.61
C ASP A 54 -3.87 -8.96 47.65
N ASP A 55 -4.10 -9.13 46.34
CA ASP A 55 -3.18 -8.72 45.27
C ASP A 55 -3.18 -7.19 45.03
N GLY A 56 -3.86 -6.40 45.87
CA GLY A 56 -3.92 -4.94 45.80
C GLY A 56 -4.84 -4.38 44.70
N LYS A 57 -5.70 -5.21 44.10
CA LYS A 57 -6.69 -4.79 43.10
C LYS A 57 -8.06 -4.55 43.75
N SER A 58 -9.02 -4.09 42.95
CA SER A 58 -10.40 -3.83 43.41
C SER A 58 -11.44 -4.55 42.55
N THR A 59 -12.71 -4.38 42.90
CA THR A 59 -13.87 -4.84 42.13
C THR A 59 -14.65 -3.68 41.53
N VAL A 60 -15.44 -4.00 40.50
CA VAL A 60 -16.43 -3.10 39.92
C VAL A 60 -17.79 -3.76 39.91
N LEU A 61 -18.86 -2.95 39.99
CA LEU A 61 -20.19 -3.40 39.58
C LEU A 61 -20.31 -3.19 38.09
N MET A 62 -20.62 -4.26 37.36
CA MET A 62 -20.62 -4.27 35.91
C MET A 62 -21.89 -4.89 35.36
N TYR A 63 -22.35 -4.39 34.22
CA TYR A 63 -23.33 -5.07 33.39
C TYR A 63 -22.86 -5.09 31.94
N HIS A 64 -23.29 -6.11 31.21
CA HIS A 64 -23.14 -6.23 29.77
C HIS A 64 -24.53 -6.35 29.15
N GLN A 65 -24.74 -5.65 28.04
CA GLN A 65 -25.97 -5.79 27.29
C GLN A 65 -25.73 -5.68 25.79
N ILE A 66 -26.61 -6.32 25.03
CA ILE A 66 -26.60 -6.30 23.56
C ILE A 66 -27.95 -5.74 23.12
N CYS A 67 -27.95 -4.51 22.62
CA CYS A 67 -29.09 -3.95 21.92
C CYS A 67 -28.98 -4.35 20.44
N LEU A 68 -30.02 -4.98 19.89
CA LEU A 68 -30.14 -5.30 18.48
C LEU A 68 -31.18 -4.41 17.82
N LEU A 69 -30.81 -3.76 16.72
CA LEU A 69 -31.74 -3.08 15.83
C LEU A 69 -32.01 -4.00 14.65
N SER A 70 -33.26 -4.40 14.47
CA SER A 70 -33.69 -5.32 13.41
C SER A 70 -35.10 -4.95 12.93
N SER A 71 -35.45 -5.40 11.72
CA SER A 71 -36.82 -5.33 11.26
C SER A 71 -37.71 -6.23 12.13
N ILE A 72 -39.00 -5.94 12.24
CA ILE A 72 -39.94 -6.77 13.02
C ILE A 72 -39.94 -8.22 12.49
N GLN A 73 -39.81 -8.38 11.18
CA GLN A 73 -39.83 -9.67 10.49
C GLN A 73 -38.56 -10.49 10.78
N ASP A 74 -37.40 -9.82 10.91
CA ASP A 74 -36.11 -10.47 11.13
C ASP A 74 -35.72 -10.59 12.61
N ALA A 75 -36.47 -9.99 13.54
CA ALA A 75 -36.11 -9.90 14.96
C ALA A 75 -35.74 -11.26 15.58
N SER A 76 -36.58 -12.28 15.38
CA SER A 76 -36.32 -13.65 15.89
C SER A 76 -35.08 -14.29 15.26
N LYS A 77 -34.83 -14.02 13.97
CA LYS A 77 -33.65 -14.53 13.26
C LYS A 77 -32.38 -13.86 13.78
N SER A 78 -32.40 -12.54 13.95
CA SER A 78 -31.30 -11.76 14.54
C SER A 78 -31.00 -12.20 15.97
N GLU A 79 -32.03 -12.46 16.78
CA GLU A 79 -31.90 -12.98 18.15
C GLU A 79 -31.20 -14.35 18.17
N HIS A 80 -31.66 -15.29 17.34
CA HIS A 80 -31.03 -16.62 17.26
C HIS A 80 -29.58 -16.54 16.81
N ALA A 81 -29.27 -15.69 15.81
CA ALA A 81 -27.93 -15.51 15.31
C ALA A 81 -26.98 -14.99 16.40
N ILE A 82 -27.37 -13.97 17.17
CA ILE A 82 -26.51 -13.45 18.24
C ILE A 82 -26.33 -14.48 19.36
N ARG A 83 -27.39 -15.21 19.74
CA ARG A 83 -27.31 -16.25 20.78
C ARG A 83 -26.38 -17.37 20.36
N ALA A 84 -26.44 -17.81 19.11
CA ALA A 84 -25.55 -18.83 18.57
C ALA A 84 -24.07 -18.39 18.63
N VAL A 85 -23.77 -17.14 18.25
CA VAL A 85 -22.40 -16.60 18.30
C VAL A 85 -21.86 -16.61 19.73
N TRP A 86 -22.62 -16.11 20.70
CA TRP A 86 -22.16 -16.04 22.10
C TRP A 86 -22.07 -17.41 22.76
N ARG A 87 -23.04 -18.29 22.48
CA ARG A 87 -23.04 -19.67 22.98
C ARG A 87 -21.84 -20.46 22.47
N SER A 88 -21.42 -20.23 21.23
CA SER A 88 -20.19 -20.84 20.68
C SER A 88 -18.92 -20.44 21.43
N ARG A 89 -18.96 -19.31 22.16
CA ARG A 89 -17.86 -18.78 22.99
C ARG A 89 -18.05 -19.04 24.48
N GLY A 90 -19.00 -19.91 24.86
CA GLY A 90 -19.24 -20.29 26.25
C GLY A 90 -20.10 -19.31 27.05
N TYR A 91 -20.73 -18.33 26.40
CA TYR A 91 -21.64 -17.39 27.05
C TYR A 91 -23.09 -17.72 26.71
N ASP A 92 -23.93 -17.89 27.73
CA ASP A 92 -25.37 -17.92 27.55
C ASP A 92 -25.95 -16.53 27.78
N ILE A 93 -26.60 -15.97 26.76
CA ILE A 93 -27.25 -14.65 26.83
C ILE A 93 -28.77 -14.82 26.81
N THR A 94 -29.43 -14.00 27.62
CA THR A 94 -30.89 -14.05 27.80
C THR A 94 -31.54 -12.81 27.20
N ARG A 95 -32.74 -13.00 26.64
CA ARG A 95 -33.56 -11.90 26.13
C ARG A 95 -34.17 -11.12 27.30
N ASP A 96 -34.03 -9.81 27.26
CA ASP A 96 -34.75 -8.91 28.17
C ASP A 96 -36.23 -8.81 27.76
N TYR A 97 -37.12 -9.05 28.72
CA TYR A 97 -38.56 -8.87 28.57
C TYR A 97 -39.00 -7.63 29.36
N TYR A 98 -39.75 -6.74 28.72
CA TYR A 98 -40.30 -5.51 29.32
C TYR A 98 -39.27 -4.50 29.87
N LEU A 99 -37.98 -4.68 29.59
CA LEU A 99 -36.89 -3.79 30.03
C LEU A 99 -36.20 -3.06 28.86
N GLN A 100 -36.83 -3.03 27.69
CA GLN A 100 -36.22 -2.48 26.47
C GLN A 100 -35.86 -1.00 26.62
N HIS A 101 -36.71 -0.21 27.28
CA HIS A 101 -36.44 1.21 27.52
C HIS A 101 -35.26 1.41 28.48
N GLN A 102 -35.20 0.66 29.58
CA GLN A 102 -34.08 0.72 30.52
C GLN A 102 -32.78 0.27 29.85
N ALA A 103 -32.82 -0.82 29.08
CA ALA A 103 -31.66 -1.34 28.34
C ALA A 103 -31.18 -0.34 27.28
N LEU A 104 -32.09 0.29 26.54
CA LEU A 104 -31.73 1.34 25.59
C LEU A 104 -31.11 2.54 26.31
N ALA A 105 -31.76 3.05 27.36
CA ALA A 105 -31.29 4.20 28.12
C ALA A 105 -29.89 3.96 28.71
N SER A 106 -29.66 2.80 29.33
CA SER A 106 -28.34 2.44 29.87
C SER A 106 -27.29 2.19 28.78
N SER A 107 -27.70 1.91 27.53
CA SER A 107 -26.77 1.70 26.42
C SER A 107 -26.15 2.98 25.85
N LEU A 108 -26.81 4.13 26.09
CA LEU A 108 -26.41 5.42 25.56
C LEU A 108 -25.24 6.03 26.36
N PRO A 109 -24.39 6.85 25.72
CA PRO A 109 -23.30 7.53 26.41
C PRO A 109 -23.84 8.47 27.51
N MET A 110 -23.08 8.58 28.60
CA MET A 110 -23.35 9.50 29.72
C MET A 110 -24.64 9.25 30.51
N THR A 111 -25.30 8.09 30.37
CA THR A 111 -26.56 7.79 31.08
C THR A 111 -26.41 7.01 32.39
N LEU A 112 -25.23 6.47 32.69
CA LEU A 112 -24.94 5.68 33.91
C LEU A 112 -24.81 6.55 35.18
N THR A 113 -25.79 7.42 35.39
CA THR A 113 -25.93 8.31 36.55
C THR A 113 -26.31 7.52 37.81
N LYS A 114 -26.15 8.11 39.00
CA LYS A 114 -26.52 7.45 40.28
C LYS A 114 -27.96 6.88 40.28
N PRO A 115 -28.99 7.58 39.76
CA PRO A 115 -30.33 6.99 39.62
C PRO A 115 -30.37 5.74 38.73
N MET A 116 -29.71 5.78 37.57
CA MET A 116 -29.63 4.63 36.66
C MET A 116 -28.88 3.45 37.31
N GLN A 117 -27.82 3.71 38.07
CA GLN A 117 -27.10 2.68 38.83
C GLN A 117 -28.00 1.98 39.86
N LYS A 118 -28.80 2.77 40.60
CA LYS A 118 -29.77 2.23 41.57
C LYS A 118 -30.85 1.40 40.87
N ASP A 119 -31.37 1.89 39.75
CA ASP A 119 -32.38 1.20 38.94
C ASP A 119 -31.85 -0.15 38.42
N LEU A 120 -30.66 -0.17 37.79
CA LEU A 120 -29.99 -1.40 37.36
C LEU A 120 -29.76 -2.38 38.53
N GLY A 121 -29.39 -1.87 39.70
CA GLY A 121 -29.23 -2.67 40.91
C GLY A 121 -30.54 -3.29 41.40
N SER A 122 -31.65 -2.53 41.39
CA SER A 122 -32.98 -3.01 41.80
C SER A 122 -33.52 -4.12 40.90
N PHE A 123 -33.15 -4.12 39.62
CA PHE A 123 -33.49 -5.19 38.66
C PHE A 123 -32.43 -6.31 38.60
N GLY A 124 -31.40 -6.26 39.45
CA GLY A 124 -30.36 -7.30 39.50
C GLY A 124 -29.49 -7.37 38.24
N ARG A 125 -29.36 -6.27 37.49
CA ARG A 125 -28.63 -6.24 36.21
C ARG A 125 -27.15 -5.92 36.36
N SER A 126 -26.71 -5.47 37.52
CA SER A 126 -25.30 -5.21 37.85
C SER A 126 -24.71 -6.30 38.74
N TYR A 127 -23.54 -6.82 38.38
CA TYR A 127 -22.86 -7.89 39.09
C TYR A 127 -21.44 -7.47 39.49
N THR A 128 -20.95 -7.99 40.62
CA THR A 128 -19.56 -7.80 41.03
C THR A 128 -18.62 -8.56 40.09
N LYS A 129 -17.63 -7.86 39.55
CA LYS A 129 -16.54 -8.42 38.75
C LYS A 129 -15.20 -7.94 39.31
N THR A 130 -14.18 -8.78 39.23
CA THR A 130 -12.79 -8.33 39.43
C THR A 130 -12.40 -7.33 38.34
N LEU A 131 -11.46 -6.43 38.64
CA LEU A 131 -10.98 -5.46 37.66
C LEU A 131 -10.41 -6.13 36.40
N ASP A 132 -9.69 -7.25 36.56
CA ASP A 132 -9.13 -8.00 35.42
C ASP A 132 -10.25 -8.53 34.50
N ASN A 133 -11.29 -9.16 35.07
CA ASN A 133 -12.43 -9.63 34.29
C ASN A 133 -13.16 -8.49 33.59
N ALA A 134 -13.28 -7.35 34.27
CA ALA A 134 -13.88 -6.15 33.71
C ALA A 134 -13.13 -5.64 32.47
N VAL A 135 -11.80 -5.59 32.54
CA VAL A 135 -10.95 -5.20 31.41
C VAL A 135 -11.06 -6.20 30.27
N MET A 136 -10.95 -7.50 30.55
CA MET A 136 -10.94 -8.55 29.52
C MET A 136 -12.29 -8.72 28.80
N THR A 137 -13.39 -8.33 29.44
CA THR A 137 -14.75 -8.39 28.86
C THR A 137 -15.24 -7.03 28.37
N SER A 138 -14.39 -6.01 28.41
CA SER A 138 -14.73 -4.68 27.92
C SER A 138 -14.92 -4.69 26.40
N PRO A 139 -16.00 -4.10 25.85
CA PRO A 139 -16.26 -4.07 24.42
C PRO A 139 -15.39 -3.00 23.71
N LEU A 140 -14.10 -2.91 24.06
CA LEU A 140 -13.12 -2.02 23.44
C LEU A 140 -12.62 -2.67 22.14
N LEU A 141 -13.44 -2.55 21.11
CA LEU A 141 -13.10 -2.99 19.76
C LEU A 141 -12.78 -1.75 18.93
N ALA A 142 -11.50 -1.40 18.86
CA ALA A 142 -11.00 -0.36 17.98
C ALA A 142 -10.07 -0.97 16.92
N GLU A 143 -10.20 -0.47 15.69
CA GLU A 143 -9.25 -0.74 14.62
C GLU A 143 -8.22 0.39 14.61
N TRP A 144 -7.02 0.13 14.08
CA TRP A 144 -6.01 1.17 13.91
C TRP A 144 -6.56 2.26 12.99
N LYS A 145 -6.47 3.53 13.43
CA LYS A 145 -7.03 4.69 12.72
C LYS A 145 -6.10 5.25 11.66
N GLY A 146 -4.89 4.72 11.55
CA GLY A 146 -3.84 5.24 10.69
C GLY A 146 -3.07 6.38 11.37
N THR A 147 -2.68 7.38 10.59
CA THR A 147 -1.85 8.52 11.02
C THR A 147 -2.66 9.81 11.15
N GLU A 148 -1.98 10.95 11.35
CA GLU A 148 -2.63 12.24 11.63
C GLU A 148 -3.36 12.79 10.40
N THR A 149 -2.75 12.65 9.22
CA THR A 149 -3.22 13.19 7.95
C THR A 149 -3.89 12.07 7.11
N PRO A 150 -5.18 12.17 6.77
CA PRO A 150 -5.88 11.14 6.01
C PRO A 150 -5.68 11.30 4.49
N MET A 151 -4.43 11.30 4.01
CA MET A 151 -4.12 11.43 2.58
C MET A 151 -4.75 10.29 1.75
N ILE A 152 -4.56 9.07 2.22
CA ILE A 152 -5.27 7.88 1.76
C ILE A 152 -6.30 7.51 2.83
N THR A 153 -7.54 7.26 2.41
CA THR A 153 -8.61 6.86 3.33
C THR A 153 -9.10 5.46 3.01
N LEU A 154 -9.04 4.58 4.00
CA LEU A 154 -9.58 3.23 4.00
C LEU A 154 -10.62 3.09 5.12
N PHE A 155 -11.34 1.99 5.11
CA PHE A 155 -12.30 1.66 6.17
C PHE A 155 -11.99 0.30 6.76
N GLY A 156 -11.79 0.24 8.07
CA GLY A 156 -11.64 -1.02 8.78
C GLY A 156 -12.85 -1.95 8.58
N ARG A 157 -12.68 -3.23 8.90
CA ARG A 157 -13.73 -4.25 8.71
C ARG A 157 -14.99 -3.96 9.53
N ARG A 158 -14.86 -3.15 10.59
CA ARG A 158 -15.96 -2.70 11.45
C ARG A 158 -16.49 -1.31 11.07
N GLY A 159 -15.99 -0.75 9.97
CA GLY A 159 -16.38 0.58 9.46
C GLY A 159 -15.62 1.75 10.10
N GLN A 160 -14.61 1.48 10.94
CA GLN A 160 -13.76 2.53 11.51
C GLN A 160 -12.93 3.18 10.39
N PRO A 161 -12.97 4.51 10.20
CA PRO A 161 -12.09 5.18 9.25
C PRO A 161 -10.62 4.96 9.63
N LEU A 162 -9.81 4.61 8.62
CA LEU A 162 -8.37 4.44 8.68
C LEU A 162 -7.76 5.37 7.64
N GLY A 163 -7.16 6.48 8.08
CA GLY A 163 -6.53 7.47 7.20
C GLY A 163 -5.03 7.51 7.40
N PHE A 164 -4.23 7.58 6.34
CA PHE A 164 -2.78 7.72 6.48
C PHE A 164 -2.13 8.60 5.41
N ASP A 165 -0.96 9.13 5.74
CA ASP A 165 -0.05 9.86 4.85
C ASP A 165 1.38 9.31 5.03
N LEU A 166 2.05 8.99 3.93
CA LEU A 166 3.43 8.47 3.93
C LEU A 166 4.37 9.45 4.64
N PHE A 167 4.10 10.75 4.49
CA PHE A 167 4.91 11.84 5.02
C PHE A 167 4.65 12.15 6.51
N ASP A 168 3.68 11.49 7.16
CA ASP A 168 3.46 11.59 8.61
C ASP A 168 4.55 10.86 9.43
N ASN A 169 5.35 9.99 8.79
CA ASN A 169 6.41 9.25 9.46
C ASN A 169 7.57 10.17 9.88
N LYS A 170 7.56 10.62 11.15
CA LYS A 170 8.61 11.48 11.72
C LYS A 170 9.90 10.71 12.06
N GLY A 171 9.81 9.40 12.28
CA GLY A 171 10.90 8.56 12.80
C GLY A 171 11.83 8.01 11.73
N GLY A 172 11.33 7.71 10.54
CA GLY A 172 12.11 7.07 9.48
C GLY A 172 11.82 7.65 8.09
N ASN A 173 11.83 6.83 7.05
CA ASN A 173 11.66 7.28 5.68
C ASN A 173 10.20 7.22 5.21
N TYR A 174 9.93 7.77 4.03
CA TYR A 174 8.59 7.80 3.42
C TYR A 174 8.40 6.71 2.36
N ASN A 175 9.44 5.89 2.15
CA ASN A 175 9.43 4.90 1.10
C ASN A 175 8.46 3.78 1.46
N PHE A 176 7.92 3.15 0.42
CA PHE A 176 6.95 2.11 0.58
C PHE A 176 7.21 0.90 -0.32
N ALA A 177 6.67 -0.23 0.09
CA ALA A 177 6.64 -1.45 -0.69
C ALA A 177 5.20 -1.98 -0.76
N VAL A 178 4.74 -2.30 -1.96
CA VAL A 178 3.45 -2.95 -2.20
C VAL A 178 3.70 -4.37 -2.67
N ALA A 179 2.99 -5.33 -2.07
CA ALA A 179 2.95 -6.71 -2.57
C ALA A 179 1.51 -7.18 -2.71
N ALA A 180 1.14 -7.63 -3.91
CA ALA A 180 -0.24 -7.96 -4.24
C ALA A 180 -0.34 -9.05 -5.31
N LEU A 181 -0.99 -10.18 -5.01
CA LEU A 181 -1.25 -11.20 -6.03
C LEU A 181 -2.05 -10.60 -7.18
N SER A 182 -1.84 -11.08 -8.42
CA SER A 182 -2.61 -10.66 -9.58
C SER A 182 -4.14 -10.71 -9.30
N GLY A 183 -4.84 -9.64 -9.68
CA GLY A 183 -6.27 -9.47 -9.42
C GLY A 183 -6.67 -8.99 -8.02
N SER A 184 -5.72 -8.78 -7.09
CA SER A 184 -6.04 -8.36 -5.72
C SER A 184 -6.41 -6.87 -5.58
N GLY A 185 -6.29 -6.09 -6.65
CA GLY A 185 -6.50 -4.64 -6.66
C GLY A 185 -5.21 -3.82 -6.51
N LYS A 186 -4.07 -4.38 -6.92
CA LYS A 186 -2.76 -3.71 -6.97
C LYS A 186 -2.83 -2.35 -7.67
N SER A 187 -3.18 -2.38 -8.97
CA SER A 187 -3.26 -1.17 -9.80
C SER A 187 -4.33 -0.21 -9.28
N VAL A 188 -5.43 -0.70 -8.70
CA VAL A 188 -6.48 0.14 -8.11
C VAL A 188 -5.95 0.93 -6.92
N PHE A 189 -5.24 0.27 -5.99
CA PHE A 189 -4.66 0.94 -4.84
C PHE A 189 -3.57 1.94 -5.22
N VAL A 190 -2.67 1.56 -6.14
CA VAL A 190 -1.57 2.41 -6.56
C VAL A 190 -2.08 3.63 -7.35
N ASN A 191 -3.06 3.45 -8.24
CA ASN A 191 -3.70 4.58 -8.93
C ASN A 191 -4.38 5.52 -7.93
N GLU A 192 -5.15 5.02 -6.95
CA GLU A 192 -5.75 5.86 -5.92
C GLU A 192 -4.70 6.66 -5.15
N MET A 193 -3.59 6.02 -4.79
CA MET A 193 -2.50 6.69 -4.10
C MET A 193 -1.86 7.78 -4.96
N ALA A 194 -1.53 7.47 -6.21
CA ALA A 194 -0.99 8.42 -7.17
C ALA A 194 -1.94 9.62 -7.39
N TYR A 195 -3.24 9.34 -7.55
CA TYR A 195 -4.30 10.33 -7.69
C TYR A 195 -4.34 11.28 -6.48
N ARG A 196 -4.40 10.73 -5.26
CA ARG A 196 -4.51 11.53 -4.01
C ARG A 196 -3.31 12.44 -3.81
N TYR A 197 -2.10 11.92 -3.98
CA TYR A 197 -0.90 12.73 -3.84
C TYR A 197 -0.78 13.79 -4.92
N ARG A 198 -1.11 13.45 -6.18
CA ARG A 198 -1.12 14.44 -7.26
C ARG A 198 -2.13 15.55 -6.99
N ALA A 199 -3.33 15.20 -6.54
CA ALA A 199 -4.37 16.15 -6.13
C ALA A 199 -3.95 17.04 -4.95
N ALA A 200 -3.12 16.51 -4.04
CA ALA A 200 -2.50 17.27 -2.96
C ALA A 200 -1.29 18.12 -3.40
N GLY A 201 -1.02 18.21 -4.71
CA GLY A 201 0.06 19.02 -5.27
C GLY A 201 1.42 18.33 -5.33
N ALA A 202 1.52 17.03 -5.06
CA ALA A 202 2.78 16.30 -5.24
C ALA A 202 3.15 16.17 -6.73
N LYS A 203 4.44 16.01 -7.02
CA LYS A 203 4.92 15.52 -8.33
C LYS A 203 5.03 14.01 -8.28
N VAL A 204 4.48 13.32 -9.29
CA VAL A 204 4.38 11.85 -9.32
C VAL A 204 5.01 11.33 -10.61
N TRP A 205 5.94 10.40 -10.45
CA TRP A 205 6.48 9.59 -11.55
C TRP A 205 6.04 8.14 -11.35
N ILE A 206 5.58 7.50 -12.41
CA ILE A 206 5.24 6.08 -12.43
C ILE A 206 6.02 5.40 -13.53
N ILE A 207 6.71 4.34 -13.21
CA ILE A 207 7.33 3.42 -14.15
C ILE A 207 6.42 2.22 -14.23
N ASP A 208 5.79 2.04 -15.38
CA ASP A 208 4.73 1.07 -15.60
C ASP A 208 5.17 0.00 -16.59
N VAL A 209 4.49 -1.14 -16.45
CA VAL A 209 4.57 -2.29 -17.31
C VAL A 209 3.13 -2.78 -17.51
N GLY A 210 2.55 -2.49 -18.66
CA GLY A 210 1.22 -2.99 -19.05
C GLY A 210 0.08 -1.96 -19.02
N ARG A 211 0.40 -0.67 -19.09
CA ARG A 211 -0.50 0.47 -19.34
C ARG A 211 -1.60 0.64 -18.29
N SER A 212 -1.33 0.25 -17.05
CA SER A 212 -2.25 0.32 -15.91
C SER A 212 -2.56 1.75 -15.45
N TYR A 213 -1.71 2.73 -15.78
CA TYR A 213 -1.85 4.12 -15.32
C TYR A 213 -2.20 5.11 -16.44
N LYS A 214 -2.43 4.64 -17.68
CA LYS A 214 -2.70 5.50 -18.85
C LYS A 214 -3.91 6.41 -18.66
N ASN A 215 -5.05 5.85 -18.25
CA ASN A 215 -6.28 6.61 -18.05
C ASN A 215 -6.14 7.69 -16.96
N LEU A 216 -5.44 7.38 -15.86
CA LEU A 216 -5.19 8.34 -14.78
C LEU A 216 -4.22 9.44 -15.25
N CYS A 217 -3.19 9.09 -16.01
CA CYS A 217 -2.25 10.05 -16.57
C CYS A 217 -2.96 11.11 -17.41
N GLU A 218 -3.86 10.68 -18.29
CA GLU A 218 -4.63 11.58 -19.15
C GLU A 218 -5.59 12.47 -18.35
N LEU A 219 -6.33 11.90 -17.39
CA LEU A 219 -7.20 12.66 -16.48
C LEU A 219 -6.44 13.76 -15.74
N MET A 220 -5.17 13.50 -15.40
CA MET A 220 -4.31 14.42 -14.67
C MET A 220 -3.58 15.43 -15.55
N ASP A 221 -3.87 15.47 -16.86
CA ASP A 221 -3.10 16.24 -17.85
C ASP A 221 -1.59 15.96 -17.73
N GLY A 222 -1.27 14.69 -17.48
CA GLY A 222 0.06 14.16 -17.34
C GLY A 222 0.71 13.77 -18.66
N GLU A 223 1.99 13.44 -18.59
CA GLU A 223 2.78 13.01 -19.75
C GLU A 223 2.91 11.49 -19.73
N PHE A 224 2.34 10.84 -20.76
CA PHE A 224 2.43 9.40 -20.96
C PHE A 224 3.49 9.11 -22.01
N ILE A 225 4.64 8.61 -21.56
CA ILE A 225 5.78 8.27 -22.41
C ILE A 225 5.66 6.80 -22.78
N GLU A 226 5.37 6.54 -24.05
CA GLU A 226 5.17 5.21 -24.61
C GLU A 226 6.21 4.96 -25.71
N PHE A 227 6.88 3.83 -25.66
CA PHE A 227 7.81 3.41 -26.71
C PHE A 227 7.02 2.70 -27.81
N ALA A 228 7.32 3.02 -29.06
CA ALA A 228 6.69 2.41 -30.22
C ALA A 228 7.71 1.61 -31.04
N ASP A 229 7.24 0.84 -32.01
CA ASP A 229 8.14 0.31 -33.02
C ASP A 229 8.85 1.47 -33.75
N GLU A 230 10.12 1.25 -34.10
CA GLU A 230 11.02 2.31 -34.60
C GLU A 230 10.49 3.06 -35.83
N ARG A 231 9.61 2.43 -36.62
CA ARG A 231 9.00 3.02 -37.82
C ARG A 231 8.00 4.13 -37.51
N ASP A 232 7.37 4.05 -36.34
CA ASP A 232 6.36 4.98 -35.84
C ASP A 232 6.86 5.72 -34.59
N ASN A 233 8.15 5.57 -34.24
CA ASN A 233 8.75 6.20 -33.08
C ASN A 233 8.94 7.70 -33.33
N ASN A 234 8.29 8.50 -32.49
CA ASN A 234 8.50 9.95 -32.44
C ASN A 234 9.35 10.37 -31.24
N LEU A 235 9.82 9.44 -30.41
CA LEU A 235 10.54 9.74 -29.17
C LEU A 235 12.04 9.84 -29.40
N CYS A 236 12.65 10.95 -28.99
CA CYS A 236 14.10 11.12 -28.96
C CYS A 236 14.58 11.38 -27.53
N LEU A 237 15.59 10.61 -27.14
CA LEU A 237 16.23 10.49 -25.84
C LEU A 237 17.70 10.91 -25.90
N ASN A 238 18.10 11.74 -26.87
CA ASN A 238 19.49 12.17 -26.98
C ASN A 238 19.99 12.74 -25.64
N PRO A 239 20.98 12.10 -24.99
CA PRO A 239 21.39 12.50 -23.66
C PRO A 239 22.13 13.84 -23.65
N PHE A 240 22.77 14.23 -24.76
CA PHE A 240 23.48 15.51 -24.86
C PHE A 240 22.52 16.70 -24.87
N SER A 241 21.31 16.55 -25.40
CA SER A 241 20.27 17.59 -25.34
C SER A 241 19.86 17.96 -23.91
N MET A 242 20.15 17.10 -22.93
CA MET A 242 19.75 17.27 -21.53
C MET A 242 20.83 17.93 -20.66
N VAL A 243 22.04 18.07 -21.18
CA VAL A 243 23.21 18.56 -20.45
C VAL A 243 23.18 20.07 -20.37
N GLN A 244 23.42 20.61 -19.18
CA GLN A 244 23.55 22.05 -18.94
C GLN A 244 25.00 22.44 -18.63
N ASP A 245 25.68 21.64 -17.82
CA ASP A 245 27.09 21.80 -17.50
C ASP A 245 27.78 20.45 -17.59
N ILE A 246 28.57 20.28 -18.64
CA ILE A 246 29.28 19.03 -18.94
C ILE A 246 30.11 18.52 -17.77
N ASN A 247 30.65 19.39 -16.91
CA ASN A 247 31.48 18.94 -15.79
C ASN A 247 30.62 18.31 -14.69
N ASN A 248 29.42 18.85 -14.43
CA ASN A 248 28.49 18.29 -13.46
C ASN A 248 27.75 17.07 -14.03
N ASP A 249 27.41 17.13 -15.32
CA ASP A 249 26.62 16.10 -16.00
C ASP A 249 27.46 14.92 -16.51
N MET A 250 28.80 15.01 -16.45
CA MET A 250 29.71 13.90 -16.75
C MET A 250 29.44 12.68 -15.87
N GLU A 251 29.06 12.90 -14.60
CA GLU A 251 28.69 11.83 -13.66
C GLU A 251 27.49 11.01 -14.12
N MET A 252 26.70 11.53 -15.07
CA MET A 252 25.60 10.81 -15.71
C MET A 252 25.97 10.31 -17.11
N LEU A 253 26.46 11.20 -17.97
CA LEU A 253 26.72 10.89 -19.38
C LEU A 253 27.71 9.73 -19.54
N LEU A 254 28.76 9.72 -18.72
CA LEU A 254 29.80 8.71 -18.83
C LEU A 254 29.29 7.32 -18.42
N PRO A 255 28.63 7.12 -17.26
CA PRO A 255 27.97 5.84 -16.98
C PRO A 255 26.93 5.43 -18.02
N LEU A 256 26.18 6.37 -18.60
CA LEU A 256 25.17 6.05 -19.62
C LEU A 256 25.80 5.52 -20.90
N LEU A 257 26.81 6.22 -21.43
CA LEU A 257 27.51 5.79 -22.64
C LEU A 257 28.37 4.55 -22.38
N ALA A 258 28.85 4.36 -21.15
CA ALA A 258 29.52 3.13 -20.74
C ALA A 258 28.55 1.94 -20.75
N GLU A 259 27.31 2.12 -20.28
CA GLU A 259 26.26 1.10 -20.35
C GLU A 259 25.91 0.77 -21.82
N MET A 260 25.82 1.78 -22.70
CA MET A 260 25.62 1.56 -24.14
C MET A 260 26.77 0.75 -24.77
N ALA A 261 28.02 1.04 -24.39
CA ALA A 261 29.19 0.37 -24.93
C ALA A 261 29.46 -1.02 -24.32
N SER A 262 29.00 -1.26 -23.09
CA SER A 262 29.27 -2.50 -22.35
C SER A 262 28.20 -2.77 -21.28
N PRO A 263 27.01 -3.30 -21.68
CA PRO A 263 25.86 -3.46 -20.78
C PRO A 263 25.99 -4.61 -19.75
N ARG A 264 26.97 -5.51 -19.94
CA ARG A 264 27.13 -6.71 -19.08
C ARG A 264 28.31 -6.64 -18.15
N GLU A 265 29.35 -5.89 -18.52
CA GLU A 265 30.61 -5.83 -17.80
C GLU A 265 31.08 -4.38 -17.70
N PRO A 266 31.68 -3.96 -16.57
CA PRO A 266 32.28 -2.64 -16.46
C PRO A 266 33.39 -2.44 -17.49
N LEU A 267 33.46 -1.25 -18.09
CA LEU A 267 34.59 -0.87 -18.93
C LEU A 267 35.89 -0.87 -18.12
N ASN A 268 37.00 -1.27 -18.75
CA ASN A 268 38.32 -1.11 -18.15
C ASN A 268 38.68 0.38 -18.01
N ASN A 269 39.66 0.70 -17.14
CA ASN A 269 40.04 2.08 -16.86
C ASN A 269 40.46 2.87 -18.11
N PHE A 270 41.11 2.22 -19.08
CA PHE A 270 41.54 2.87 -20.32
C PHE A 270 40.33 3.26 -21.19
N CYS A 271 39.40 2.33 -21.45
CA CYS A 271 38.18 2.60 -22.20
C CYS A 271 37.30 3.64 -21.49
N TYR A 272 37.17 3.55 -20.17
CA TYR A 272 36.38 4.49 -19.38
C TYR A 272 36.95 5.93 -19.45
N THR A 273 38.27 6.08 -19.31
CA THR A 273 38.94 7.38 -19.42
C THR A 273 38.88 7.92 -20.85
N SER A 274 39.08 7.05 -21.84
CA SER A 274 38.99 7.41 -23.26
C SER A 274 37.58 7.86 -23.66
N LEU A 275 36.54 7.18 -23.15
CA LEU A 275 35.15 7.57 -23.35
C LEU A 275 34.88 8.93 -22.71
N SER A 276 35.36 9.18 -21.48
CA SER A 276 35.24 10.50 -20.84
C SER A 276 35.88 11.62 -21.66
N SER A 277 37.09 11.38 -22.21
CA SER A 277 37.77 12.32 -23.11
C SER A 277 36.98 12.54 -24.40
N ALA A 278 36.44 11.47 -25.01
CA ALA A 278 35.63 11.56 -26.21
C ALA A 278 34.35 12.40 -26.00
N ILE A 279 33.65 12.17 -24.88
CA ILE A 279 32.46 12.94 -24.50
C ILE A 279 32.80 14.42 -24.42
N LYS A 280 33.89 14.78 -23.74
CA LYS A 280 34.29 16.17 -23.58
C LYS A 280 34.66 16.83 -24.91
N GLN A 281 35.43 16.16 -25.76
CA GLN A 281 35.81 16.68 -27.08
C GLN A 281 34.59 16.89 -27.98
N VAL A 282 33.66 15.93 -28.00
CA VAL A 282 32.43 16.04 -28.79
C VAL A 282 31.54 17.15 -28.24
N TRP A 283 31.42 17.28 -26.92
CA TRP A 283 30.68 18.37 -26.29
C TRP A 283 31.29 19.74 -26.59
N ASP A 284 32.60 19.89 -26.49
CA ASP A 284 33.28 21.16 -26.78
C ASP A 284 33.11 21.57 -28.25
N ALA A 285 32.96 20.61 -29.16
CA ALA A 285 32.75 20.85 -30.58
C ALA A 285 31.30 21.16 -30.97
N LYS A 286 30.31 20.51 -30.32
CA LYS A 286 28.89 20.53 -30.76
C LYS A 286 27.87 20.91 -29.69
N GLY A 287 28.26 20.94 -28.42
CA GLY A 287 27.37 21.16 -27.29
C GLY A 287 26.16 20.23 -27.30
N SER A 288 24.97 20.79 -27.07
CA SER A 288 23.70 20.07 -27.03
C SER A 288 23.24 19.48 -28.37
N GLU A 289 23.94 19.77 -29.48
CA GLU A 289 23.70 19.15 -30.79
C GLU A 289 24.50 17.86 -31.00
N ALA A 290 25.39 17.51 -30.07
CA ALA A 290 26.11 16.24 -30.10
C ALA A 290 25.15 15.04 -30.06
N THR A 291 25.52 13.95 -30.71
CA THR A 291 24.82 12.66 -30.62
C THR A 291 25.79 11.51 -30.34
N VAL A 292 25.25 10.32 -30.06
CA VAL A 292 26.07 9.11 -29.90
C VAL A 292 26.88 8.80 -31.17
N THR A 293 26.36 9.19 -32.34
CA THR A 293 27.06 9.08 -33.64
C THR A 293 28.40 9.84 -33.64
N ASP A 294 28.49 10.96 -32.94
CA ASP A 294 29.73 11.75 -32.89
C ASP A 294 30.81 11.07 -32.05
N ILE A 295 30.41 10.47 -30.93
CA ILE A 295 31.30 9.66 -30.08
C ILE A 295 31.80 8.44 -30.86
N TYR A 296 30.89 7.75 -31.56
CA TYR A 296 31.22 6.64 -32.45
C TYR A 296 32.29 7.04 -33.48
N ASN A 297 32.06 8.14 -34.23
CA ASN A 297 32.98 8.59 -35.27
C ASN A 297 34.36 8.94 -34.71
N LEU A 298 34.41 9.64 -33.56
CA LEU A 298 35.66 10.03 -32.92
C LEU A 298 36.47 8.80 -32.46
N LEU A 299 35.81 7.84 -31.81
CA LEU A 299 36.45 6.60 -31.35
C LEU A 299 36.93 5.73 -32.52
N ARG A 300 36.17 5.69 -33.62
CA ARG A 300 36.50 4.93 -34.84
C ARG A 300 37.79 5.42 -35.50
N ILE A 301 38.11 6.71 -35.38
CA ILE A 301 39.34 7.30 -35.93
C ILE A 301 40.58 6.89 -35.10
N GLY A 302 40.39 6.46 -33.85
CA GLY A 302 41.47 5.93 -32.99
C GLY A 302 42.42 6.98 -32.39
N LYS A 303 42.22 8.27 -32.68
CA LYS A 303 43.16 9.36 -32.32
C LYS A 303 42.72 10.18 -31.09
N ILE A 304 42.35 9.52 -30.00
CA ILE A 304 42.07 10.25 -28.74
C ILE A 304 43.36 10.73 -28.07
N TYR A 305 44.47 10.01 -28.24
CA TYR A 305 45.78 10.34 -27.68
C TYR A 305 46.86 10.31 -28.77
N GLU A 306 47.88 11.18 -28.65
CA GLU A 306 48.96 11.29 -29.64
C GLU A 306 49.84 10.03 -29.74
N ASP A 307 49.88 9.20 -28.70
CA ASP A 307 50.83 8.09 -28.56
C ASP A 307 50.39 6.75 -29.20
N GLY A 308 49.24 6.67 -29.88
CA GLY A 308 48.83 5.53 -30.73
C GLY A 308 48.64 4.16 -30.03
N ALA A 309 48.95 4.05 -28.74
CA ALA A 309 48.70 2.86 -27.95
C ALA A 309 47.18 2.73 -27.71
N SER A 310 46.61 1.62 -28.16
CA SER A 310 45.20 1.20 -27.96
C SER A 310 44.13 1.61 -28.99
N GLU A 311 44.48 1.79 -30.28
CA GLU A 311 43.49 1.99 -31.36
C GLU A 311 42.43 0.86 -31.45
N ILE A 312 42.81 -0.39 -31.15
CA ILE A 312 41.92 -1.57 -31.24
C ILE A 312 40.79 -1.49 -30.20
N GLU A 313 41.10 -1.11 -28.96
CA GLU A 313 40.12 -1.04 -27.87
C GLU A 313 39.10 0.08 -28.12
N LEU A 314 39.56 1.23 -28.61
CA LEU A 314 38.70 2.33 -29.06
C LEU A 314 37.81 1.91 -30.23
N THR A 315 38.35 1.12 -31.16
CA THR A 315 37.58 0.57 -32.28
C THR A 315 36.50 -0.39 -31.79
N HIS A 316 36.81 -1.30 -30.88
CA HIS A 316 35.81 -2.20 -30.29
C HIS A 316 34.70 -1.43 -29.56
N MET A 317 35.06 -0.41 -28.78
CA MET A 317 34.10 0.45 -28.10
C MET A 317 33.22 1.22 -29.10
N SER A 318 33.80 1.72 -30.21
CA SER A 318 33.01 2.34 -31.28
C SER A 318 31.99 1.36 -31.87
N VAL A 319 32.38 0.13 -32.17
CA VAL A 319 31.45 -0.89 -32.72
C VAL A 319 30.33 -1.20 -31.74
N ALA A 320 30.64 -1.24 -30.44
CA ALA A 320 29.64 -1.48 -29.41
C ALA A 320 28.61 -0.33 -29.29
N LEU A 321 29.01 0.91 -29.57
CA LEU A 321 28.10 2.07 -29.60
C LEU A 321 27.25 2.14 -30.88
N GLU A 322 27.63 1.43 -31.96
CA GLU A 322 26.96 1.49 -33.26
C GLU A 322 25.43 1.35 -33.21
N PRO A 323 24.84 0.43 -32.39
CA PRO A 323 23.38 0.28 -32.29
C PRO A 323 22.63 1.57 -31.91
N TYR A 324 23.27 2.50 -31.21
CA TYR A 324 22.71 3.75 -30.72
C TYR A 324 23.01 4.96 -31.63
N THR A 325 23.70 4.72 -32.75
CA THR A 325 24.03 5.75 -33.75
C THR A 325 22.99 5.79 -34.86
N LYS A 326 23.11 6.77 -35.78
CA LYS A 326 22.32 6.82 -37.02
C LYS A 326 22.46 5.58 -37.94
N TYR A 327 23.46 4.74 -37.70
CA TYR A 327 23.68 3.49 -38.46
C TYR A 327 23.04 2.27 -37.77
N GLY A 328 22.67 2.41 -36.51
CA GLY A 328 22.19 1.33 -35.66
C GLY A 328 20.68 1.19 -35.65
N VAL A 329 20.23 0.11 -35.00
CA VAL A 329 18.80 -0.19 -34.84
C VAL A 329 18.09 0.83 -33.95
N TYR A 330 18.74 1.39 -32.94
CA TYR A 330 18.10 2.36 -32.03
C TYR A 330 18.25 3.82 -32.47
N ALA A 331 18.62 4.06 -33.73
CA ALA A 331 18.86 5.41 -34.27
C ALA A 331 17.73 6.39 -33.96
N SER A 332 16.46 5.98 -34.15
CA SER A 332 15.30 6.85 -33.95
C SER A 332 15.15 7.35 -32.50
N TYR A 333 15.75 6.65 -31.53
CA TYR A 333 15.71 7.04 -30.12
C TYR A 333 16.83 7.99 -29.71
N PHE A 334 17.96 8.06 -30.43
CA PHE A 334 19.13 8.81 -29.96
C PHE A 334 19.67 9.83 -30.95
N GLU A 335 19.18 9.82 -32.19
CA GLU A 335 19.59 10.75 -33.24
C GLU A 335 18.59 11.91 -33.32
N GLY A 336 19.04 13.12 -32.96
CA GLY A 336 18.23 14.34 -32.99
C GLY A 336 18.20 15.07 -31.65
N GLN A 337 17.28 16.02 -31.50
CA GLN A 337 17.05 16.72 -30.24
C GLN A 337 16.07 15.94 -29.36
N ALA A 338 16.40 15.78 -28.08
CA ALA A 338 15.50 15.12 -27.14
C ALA A 338 14.18 15.90 -27.04
N ASN A 339 13.06 15.17 -27.09
CA ASN A 339 11.72 15.75 -27.10
C ASN A 339 10.83 15.24 -25.96
N ILE A 340 11.42 14.56 -24.99
CA ILE A 340 10.76 14.25 -23.73
C ILE A 340 10.84 15.45 -22.82
N GLU A 341 9.67 16.00 -22.50
CA GLU A 341 9.56 17.03 -21.50
C GLU A 341 9.39 16.35 -20.12
N PHE A 342 9.84 17.00 -19.05
CA PHE A 342 9.62 16.51 -17.67
C PHE A 342 8.89 17.60 -16.86
N ASN A 343 8.17 18.46 -17.59
CA ASN A 343 7.51 19.65 -17.05
C ASN A 343 6.18 19.32 -16.38
N LYS A 344 5.53 18.23 -16.79
CA LYS A 344 4.29 17.76 -16.18
C LYS A 344 4.55 17.23 -14.77
N ASP A 345 3.53 17.36 -13.95
CA ASP A 345 3.56 16.95 -12.55
C ASP A 345 3.12 15.50 -12.32
N PHE A 346 2.64 14.86 -13.38
CA PHE A 346 2.26 13.46 -13.41
C PHE A 346 2.87 12.87 -14.68
N ILE A 347 3.83 11.97 -14.52
CA ILE A 347 4.58 11.38 -15.63
C ILE A 347 4.49 9.87 -15.50
N VAL A 348 4.09 9.19 -16.57
CA VAL A 348 4.06 7.73 -16.65
C VAL A 348 4.99 7.28 -17.76
N LEU A 349 5.95 6.44 -17.41
CA LEU A 349 6.86 5.77 -18.33
C LEU A 349 6.38 4.34 -18.55
N GLU A 350 5.85 4.05 -19.72
CA GLU A 350 5.43 2.70 -20.10
C GLU A 350 6.61 1.93 -20.73
N LEU A 351 6.96 0.76 -20.18
CA LEU A 351 8.14 -0.01 -20.58
C LEU A 351 7.84 -1.35 -21.24
N GLU A 352 6.58 -1.72 -21.48
CA GLU A 352 6.22 -3.05 -22.02
C GLU A 352 6.97 -3.36 -23.33
N GLU A 353 7.08 -2.40 -24.25
CA GLU A 353 7.75 -2.59 -25.55
C GLU A 353 9.26 -2.80 -25.41
N LEU A 354 9.86 -2.22 -24.36
CA LEU A 354 11.30 -2.31 -24.11
C LEU A 354 11.72 -3.63 -23.46
N LYS A 355 10.79 -4.43 -22.93
CA LYS A 355 11.12 -5.76 -22.35
C LYS A 355 11.83 -6.69 -23.32
N SER A 356 11.50 -6.59 -24.60
CA SER A 356 12.15 -7.39 -25.65
C SER A 356 13.56 -6.90 -26.01
N LYS A 357 13.97 -5.72 -25.50
CA LYS A 357 15.22 -5.01 -25.81
C LYS A 357 15.92 -4.59 -24.49
N PRO A 358 16.46 -5.54 -23.70
CA PRO A 358 16.97 -5.26 -22.36
C PRO A 358 18.10 -4.22 -22.31
N ASP A 359 18.99 -4.22 -23.30
CA ASP A 359 20.08 -3.24 -23.37
C ASP A 359 19.52 -1.81 -23.59
N LEU A 360 18.52 -1.65 -24.47
CA LEU A 360 17.83 -0.37 -24.66
C LEU A 360 17.04 0.03 -23.40
N GLN A 361 16.35 -0.92 -22.77
CA GLN A 361 15.61 -0.68 -21.53
C GLN A 361 16.52 -0.13 -20.43
N ALA A 362 17.71 -0.70 -20.24
CA ALA A 362 18.67 -0.24 -19.25
C ALA A 362 19.11 1.22 -19.51
N VAL A 363 19.42 1.54 -20.77
CA VAL A 363 19.82 2.89 -21.19
C VAL A 363 18.69 3.91 -21.00
N VAL A 364 17.46 3.57 -21.43
CA VAL A 364 16.28 4.42 -21.23
C VAL A 364 16.06 4.66 -19.74
N MET A 365 16.07 3.58 -18.94
CA MET A 365 15.89 3.67 -17.50
C MET A 365 16.92 4.60 -16.87
N GLN A 366 18.19 4.51 -17.26
CA GLN A 366 19.25 5.36 -16.73
C GLN A 366 19.02 6.84 -17.05
N ILE A 367 18.54 7.17 -18.26
CA ILE A 367 18.18 8.54 -18.65
C ILE A 367 17.01 9.05 -17.79
N ILE A 368 15.93 8.28 -17.68
CA ILE A 368 14.75 8.69 -16.90
C ILE A 368 15.10 8.82 -15.42
N MET A 369 15.85 7.88 -14.87
CA MET A 369 16.31 7.87 -13.48
C MET A 369 17.12 9.12 -13.15
N TYR A 370 18.06 9.50 -14.03
CA TYR A 370 18.81 10.72 -13.85
C TYR A 370 17.90 11.96 -13.89
N ARG A 371 16.96 12.05 -14.83
CA ARG A 371 16.02 13.18 -14.91
C ARG A 371 15.17 13.30 -13.64
N ILE A 372 14.64 12.18 -13.14
CA ILE A 372 13.92 12.13 -11.87
C ILE A 372 14.82 12.61 -10.73
N THR A 373 16.09 12.24 -10.72
CA THR A 373 17.03 12.62 -9.65
C THR A 373 17.39 14.10 -9.67
N GLN A 374 17.61 14.68 -10.84
CA GLN A 374 17.79 16.12 -10.97
C GLN A 374 16.56 16.85 -10.40
N GLU A 375 15.36 16.49 -10.88
CA GLU A 375 14.10 17.06 -10.39
C GLU A 375 13.86 16.84 -8.89
N MET A 376 14.25 15.68 -8.36
CA MET A 376 14.16 15.35 -6.93
C MET A 376 14.99 16.31 -6.07
N TYR A 377 16.15 16.75 -6.56
CA TYR A 377 17.09 17.58 -5.79
C TYR A 377 16.90 19.09 -5.95
N LEU A 378 16.24 19.55 -7.01
CA LEU A 378 16.04 20.98 -7.29
C LEU A 378 15.16 21.68 -6.25
N ASP A 379 14.11 21.02 -5.76
CA ASP A 379 13.15 21.62 -4.84
C ASP A 379 12.93 20.73 -3.61
N ARG A 380 12.90 21.34 -2.42
CA ARG A 380 12.60 20.64 -1.15
C ARG A 380 11.21 20.98 -0.59
N SER A 381 10.54 21.97 -1.16
CA SER A 381 9.25 22.46 -0.65
C SER A 381 8.07 21.58 -1.08
N ARG A 382 8.19 20.94 -2.25
CA ARG A 382 7.13 20.08 -2.80
C ARG A 382 7.35 18.60 -2.50
N ARG A 383 6.27 17.89 -2.19
CA ARG A 383 6.27 16.42 -2.05
C ARG A 383 6.43 15.74 -3.41
N LYS A 384 7.19 14.64 -3.43
CA LYS A 384 7.60 13.95 -4.65
C LYS A 384 7.46 12.45 -4.46
N ILE A 385 6.85 11.75 -5.41
CA ILE A 385 6.67 10.29 -5.32
C ILE A 385 7.13 9.64 -6.61
N VAL A 386 8.01 8.65 -6.49
CA VAL A 386 8.42 7.78 -7.58
C VAL A 386 7.85 6.40 -7.32
N ILE A 387 7.06 5.89 -8.26
CA ILE A 387 6.41 4.59 -8.20
C ILE A 387 7.03 3.70 -9.28
N ILE A 388 7.48 2.53 -8.90
CA ILE A 388 8.09 1.56 -9.80
C ILE A 388 7.25 0.30 -9.75
N ASP A 389 6.42 0.09 -10.78
CA ASP A 389 5.67 -1.14 -10.95
C ASP A 389 6.58 -2.26 -11.45
N GLU A 390 6.30 -3.47 -10.98
CA GLU A 390 7.07 -4.67 -11.29
C GLU A 390 8.59 -4.51 -11.08
N ALA A 391 8.97 -3.80 -10.00
CA ALA A 391 10.32 -3.31 -9.76
C ALA A 391 11.42 -4.40 -9.76
N TRP A 392 11.06 -5.66 -9.51
CA TRP A 392 12.00 -6.78 -9.53
C TRP A 392 12.59 -7.04 -10.92
N ASP A 393 11.85 -6.74 -11.99
CA ASP A 393 12.30 -6.90 -13.37
C ASP A 393 13.41 -5.88 -13.68
N LEU A 394 13.23 -4.64 -13.20
CA LEU A 394 14.16 -3.53 -13.40
C LEU A 394 15.43 -3.65 -12.54
N MET A 395 15.32 -4.23 -11.35
CA MET A 395 16.44 -4.37 -10.40
C MET A 395 17.46 -5.46 -10.76
N GLY A 396 17.20 -6.27 -11.80
CA GLY A 396 18.19 -7.21 -12.35
C GLY A 396 19.29 -6.53 -13.17
N SER A 397 19.07 -5.29 -13.62
CA SER A 397 20.04 -4.48 -14.37
C SER A 397 20.91 -3.67 -13.40
N GLY A 398 22.24 -3.80 -13.52
CA GLY A 398 23.20 -3.34 -12.50
C GLY A 398 23.13 -1.85 -12.18
N SER A 399 22.95 -0.99 -13.20
CA SER A 399 22.85 0.46 -13.05
C SER A 399 21.53 0.92 -12.42
N SER A 400 20.40 0.32 -12.81
CA SER A 400 19.07 0.64 -12.26
C SER A 400 18.92 0.27 -10.78
N GLY A 401 19.48 -0.87 -10.36
CA GLY A 401 19.43 -1.31 -8.97
C GLY A 401 20.12 -0.32 -8.00
N HIS A 402 21.31 0.15 -8.38
CA HIS A 402 22.06 1.12 -7.56
C HIS A 402 21.32 2.46 -7.43
N PHE A 403 20.66 2.89 -8.50
CA PHE A 403 19.84 4.09 -8.48
C PHE A 403 18.69 3.99 -7.48
N ILE A 404 17.91 2.91 -7.55
CA ILE A 404 16.74 2.72 -6.68
C ILE A 404 17.21 2.71 -5.22
N GLU A 405 18.30 1.99 -4.92
CA GLU A 405 18.90 1.99 -3.58
C GLU A 405 19.33 3.40 -3.13
N ALA A 406 20.01 4.15 -3.99
CA ALA A 406 20.45 5.51 -3.68
C ALA A 406 19.26 6.48 -3.50
N GLY A 407 18.18 6.28 -4.26
CA GLY A 407 16.91 6.98 -4.12
C GLY A 407 16.28 6.72 -2.76
N TYR A 408 16.12 5.44 -2.37
CA TYR A 408 15.58 5.03 -1.07
C TYR A 408 16.34 5.66 0.11
N ARG A 409 17.67 5.80 0.01
CA ARG A 409 18.50 6.41 1.07
C ARG A 409 18.43 7.94 1.11
N ARG A 410 18.19 8.62 -0.02
CA ARG A 410 18.31 10.09 -0.13
C ARG A 410 16.97 10.82 -0.20
N ALA A 411 15.91 10.20 -0.71
CA ALA A 411 14.63 10.84 -1.03
C ALA A 411 14.02 11.63 0.15
N ARG A 412 14.11 11.07 1.36
CA ARG A 412 13.60 11.71 2.60
C ARG A 412 14.09 13.16 2.76
N LYS A 413 15.36 13.44 2.46
CA LYS A 413 15.97 14.77 2.64
C LYS A 413 15.38 15.84 1.71
N TYR A 414 14.66 15.42 0.67
CA TYR A 414 14.12 16.27 -0.38
C TYR A 414 12.58 16.19 -0.47
N GLY A 415 11.92 15.68 0.57
CA GLY A 415 10.46 15.51 0.56
C GLY A 415 9.99 14.45 -0.45
N GLY A 416 10.86 13.50 -0.78
CA GLY A 416 10.61 12.42 -1.73
C GLY A 416 10.28 11.08 -1.05
N ALA A 417 9.45 10.29 -1.71
CA ALA A 417 9.18 8.88 -1.39
C ALA A 417 9.39 8.01 -2.62
N PHE A 418 10.06 6.88 -2.45
CA PHE A 418 10.14 5.83 -3.47
C PHE A 418 9.24 4.65 -3.10
N GLY A 419 8.55 4.13 -4.11
CA GLY A 419 7.61 3.05 -3.99
C GLY A 419 7.91 1.95 -4.97
N THR A 420 8.07 0.73 -4.48
CA THR A 420 8.17 -0.46 -5.35
C THR A 420 6.92 -1.30 -5.22
N ILE A 421 6.52 -1.93 -6.32
CA ILE A 421 5.33 -2.78 -6.38
C ILE A 421 5.73 -4.12 -6.99
N THR A 422 5.27 -5.22 -6.38
CA THR A 422 5.50 -6.59 -6.86
C THR A 422 4.25 -7.45 -6.70
N GLN A 423 4.24 -8.61 -7.37
CA GLN A 423 3.13 -9.57 -7.27
C GLN A 423 3.15 -10.36 -5.95
N SER A 424 4.31 -10.56 -5.38
CA SER A 424 4.48 -11.27 -4.12
C SER A 424 5.61 -10.68 -3.29
N VAL A 425 5.53 -10.90 -1.98
CA VAL A 425 6.61 -10.51 -1.06
C VAL A 425 7.90 -11.26 -1.39
N ASP A 426 7.82 -12.49 -1.89
CA ASP A 426 9.00 -13.28 -2.29
C ASP A 426 9.81 -12.66 -3.43
N ASP A 427 9.17 -11.86 -4.30
CA ASP A 427 9.87 -11.17 -5.39
C ASP A 427 10.92 -10.19 -4.85
N TYR A 428 10.70 -9.64 -3.65
CA TYR A 428 11.69 -8.80 -2.97
C TYR A 428 12.93 -9.57 -2.49
N TYR A 429 12.89 -10.89 -2.40
CA TYR A 429 14.03 -11.70 -1.93
C TYR A 429 14.75 -12.42 -3.07
N LYS A 430 14.42 -12.11 -4.33
CA LYS A 430 15.09 -12.68 -5.51
C LYS A 430 16.49 -12.08 -5.73
N THR A 431 16.73 -10.83 -5.36
CA THR A 431 18.00 -10.13 -5.56
C THR A 431 18.36 -9.32 -4.31
N GLU A 432 19.65 -9.01 -4.09
CA GLU A 432 20.04 -8.16 -2.95
C GLU A 432 19.54 -6.71 -3.13
N ALA A 433 19.41 -6.22 -4.36
CA ALA A 433 18.83 -4.90 -4.65
C ALA A 433 17.36 -4.82 -4.24
N THR A 434 16.53 -5.79 -4.67
CA THR A 434 15.11 -5.85 -4.28
C THR A 434 14.93 -6.05 -2.78
N LYS A 435 15.84 -6.79 -2.15
CA LYS A 435 15.82 -7.00 -0.70
C LYS A 435 16.16 -5.72 0.06
N ALA A 436 17.06 -4.90 -0.48
CA ALA A 436 17.36 -3.60 0.09
C ALA A 436 16.16 -2.65 0.04
N THR A 437 15.32 -2.69 -1.01
CA THR A 437 14.16 -1.78 -1.10
C THR A 437 13.09 -2.08 -0.06
N ILE A 438 12.72 -3.35 0.14
CA ILE A 438 11.73 -3.72 1.18
C ILE A 438 12.26 -3.44 2.59
N ASN A 439 13.55 -3.68 2.85
CA ASN A 439 14.16 -3.40 4.16
C ASN A 439 14.29 -1.90 4.45
N ASN A 440 14.35 -1.06 3.40
CA ASN A 440 14.38 0.40 3.51
C ASN A 440 12.99 1.03 3.28
N ALA A 441 11.93 0.24 3.20
CA ALA A 441 10.55 0.72 3.11
C ALA A 441 9.94 0.70 4.50
N ASP A 442 9.69 1.87 5.09
CA ASP A 442 9.00 1.96 6.37
C ASP A 442 7.50 1.63 6.22
N TRP A 443 6.94 1.90 5.05
CA TRP A 443 5.55 1.62 4.74
C TRP A 443 5.41 0.32 3.94
N LEU A 444 4.65 -0.62 4.47
CA LEU A 444 4.38 -1.89 3.80
C LEU A 444 2.87 -2.04 3.57
N PHE A 445 2.50 -2.24 2.30
CA PHE A 445 1.13 -2.45 1.87
C PHE A 445 0.98 -3.86 1.30
N LEU A 446 0.35 -4.73 2.08
CA LEU A 446 0.14 -6.13 1.70
C LEU A 446 -1.33 -6.32 1.33
N LEU A 447 -1.58 -6.61 0.06
CA LEU A 447 -2.89 -7.06 -0.42
C LEU A 447 -2.94 -8.59 -0.35
N ARG A 448 -4.02 -9.20 -0.84
CA ARG A 448 -4.19 -10.66 -0.83
C ARG A 448 -2.94 -11.38 -1.36
N GLN A 449 -2.45 -12.33 -0.57
CA GLN A 449 -1.33 -13.22 -0.87
C GLN A 449 -1.79 -14.68 -0.84
N LYS A 450 -0.97 -15.60 -1.38
CA LYS A 450 -1.17 -17.04 -1.19
C LYS A 450 -0.86 -17.42 0.28
N PRO A 451 -1.70 -18.20 0.98
CA PRO A 451 -1.45 -18.59 2.37
C PRO A 451 -0.10 -19.26 2.58
N GLU A 452 0.33 -20.11 1.64
CA GLU A 452 1.59 -20.85 1.68
C GLU A 452 2.80 -19.91 1.65
N ASN A 453 2.68 -18.78 0.92
CA ASN A 453 3.74 -17.76 0.86
C ASN A 453 3.88 -17.06 2.22
N ILE A 454 2.76 -16.73 2.88
CA ILE A 454 2.79 -16.10 4.21
C ILE A 454 3.46 -17.02 5.23
N ASP A 455 3.11 -18.32 5.22
CA ASP A 455 3.72 -19.33 6.08
C ASP A 455 5.23 -19.45 5.84
N ARG A 456 5.65 -19.47 4.58
CA ARG A 456 7.06 -19.56 4.19
C ARG A 456 7.85 -18.33 4.64
N LEU A 457 7.33 -17.13 4.39
CA LEU A 457 7.99 -15.87 4.75
C LEU A 457 8.24 -15.75 6.26
N GLY A 458 7.28 -16.21 7.08
CA GLY A 458 7.45 -16.26 8.53
C GLY A 458 8.52 -17.27 8.97
N LYS A 459 8.57 -18.47 8.36
CA LYS A 459 9.57 -19.50 8.68
C LYS A 459 10.99 -19.11 8.27
N GLU A 460 11.13 -18.45 7.12
CA GLU A 460 12.42 -18.03 6.58
C GLU A 460 12.95 -16.73 7.24
N GLY A 461 12.22 -16.16 8.19
CA GLY A 461 12.60 -14.92 8.87
C GLY A 461 12.65 -13.70 7.94
N LYS A 462 12.05 -13.82 6.75
CA LYS A 462 12.03 -12.77 5.73
C LYS A 462 11.17 -11.59 6.18
N LEU A 463 10.06 -11.87 6.85
CA LEU A 463 9.22 -10.87 7.49
C LEU A 463 9.08 -11.25 8.97
N THR A 464 9.25 -10.28 9.88
CA THR A 464 8.97 -10.51 11.31
C THR A 464 7.46 -10.53 11.52
N ILE A 465 6.87 -11.72 11.48
CA ILE A 465 5.42 -11.92 11.60
C ILE A 465 5.12 -12.61 12.93
N ASP A 466 4.38 -11.94 13.82
CA ASP A 466 3.80 -12.59 14.98
C ASP A 466 2.52 -13.37 14.60
N GLU A 467 2.03 -14.23 15.49
CA GLU A 467 0.83 -15.03 15.20
C GLU A 467 -0.43 -14.18 14.95
N TRP A 468 -0.47 -12.95 15.48
CA TRP A 468 -1.56 -12.03 15.17
C TRP A 468 -1.50 -11.53 13.73
N MET A 469 -0.35 -11.01 13.29
CA MET A 469 -0.13 -10.48 11.95
C MET A 469 -0.29 -11.58 10.91
N LYS A 470 0.20 -12.79 11.20
CA LYS A 470 0.00 -13.96 10.33
C LYS A 470 -1.48 -14.22 10.07
N ARG A 471 -2.30 -14.26 11.13
CA ARG A 471 -3.76 -14.42 11.02
C ARG A 471 -4.42 -13.26 10.27
N GLN A 472 -3.94 -12.02 10.46
CA GLN A 472 -4.44 -10.87 9.70
C GLN A 472 -4.15 -11.02 8.21
N LEU A 473 -2.90 -11.28 7.84
CA LEU A 473 -2.46 -11.43 6.44
C LEU A 473 -3.19 -12.57 5.73
N SER A 474 -3.34 -13.73 6.37
CA SER A 474 -4.07 -14.87 5.80
C SER A 474 -5.57 -14.62 5.62
N SER A 475 -6.12 -13.59 6.27
CA SER A 475 -7.54 -13.24 6.18
C SER A 475 -7.86 -12.18 5.12
N ILE A 476 -6.85 -11.55 4.52
CA ILE A 476 -7.04 -10.46 3.55
C ILE A 476 -7.77 -11.00 2.33
N THR A 477 -8.84 -10.30 1.93
CA THR A 477 -9.63 -10.66 0.76
C THR A 477 -9.93 -9.44 -0.13
N THR A 478 -10.28 -9.74 -1.37
CA THR A 478 -10.76 -8.77 -2.35
C THR A 478 -12.14 -9.19 -2.79
N ASP A 479 -13.11 -8.30 -2.68
CA ASP A 479 -14.45 -8.48 -3.23
C ASP A 479 -14.56 -7.67 -4.54
N HIS A 480 -14.49 -8.38 -5.67
CA HIS A 480 -14.36 -7.76 -6.98
C HIS A 480 -15.54 -6.83 -7.29
N GLY A 481 -15.22 -5.55 -7.51
CA GLY A 481 -16.20 -4.50 -7.79
C GLY A 481 -16.71 -3.76 -6.55
N ASN A 482 -16.41 -4.24 -5.34
CA ASN A 482 -16.82 -3.61 -4.09
C ASN A 482 -15.63 -3.02 -3.32
N TYR A 483 -14.62 -3.83 -2.97
CA TYR A 483 -13.44 -3.36 -2.23
C TYR A 483 -12.25 -4.33 -2.32
N SER A 484 -11.05 -3.78 -2.09
CA SER A 484 -9.85 -4.55 -1.78
C SER A 484 -9.45 -4.31 -0.33
N GLU A 485 -9.15 -5.38 0.42
CA GLU A 485 -8.50 -5.24 1.73
C GLU A 485 -6.99 -5.08 1.57
N ILE A 486 -6.44 -4.16 2.34
CA ILE A 486 -5.04 -3.79 2.36
C ILE A 486 -4.60 -3.84 3.81
N PHE A 487 -3.62 -4.68 4.11
CA PHE A 487 -2.89 -4.58 5.37
C PHE A 487 -1.83 -3.50 5.23
N VAL A 488 -2.00 -2.46 6.05
CA VAL A 488 -1.08 -1.32 6.15
C VAL A 488 -0.21 -1.56 7.37
N HIS A 489 1.11 -1.51 7.18
CA HIS A 489 2.09 -1.59 8.26
C HIS A 489 3.07 -0.43 8.14
N SER A 490 3.37 0.18 9.28
CA SER A 490 4.31 1.30 9.41
C SER A 490 4.90 1.31 10.83
N PRO A 491 5.95 2.10 11.10
CA PRO A 491 6.43 2.35 12.46
C PRO A 491 5.38 2.96 13.39
N MET A 492 4.31 3.57 12.85
CA MET A 492 3.23 4.21 13.60
C MET A 492 2.09 3.24 13.97
N GLY A 493 2.13 2.01 13.47
CA GLY A 493 1.14 0.98 13.75
C GLY A 493 0.72 0.21 12.50
N SER A 494 -0.27 -0.67 12.67
CA SER A 494 -0.74 -1.54 11.59
C SER A 494 -2.24 -1.79 11.67
N GLY A 495 -2.87 -1.97 10.52
CA GLY A 495 -4.29 -2.27 10.43
C GLY A 495 -4.69 -2.78 9.05
N ILE A 496 -5.86 -3.41 8.98
CA ILE A 496 -6.50 -3.79 7.71
C ILE A 496 -7.53 -2.72 7.37
N GLY A 497 -7.38 -2.10 6.20
CA GLY A 497 -8.35 -1.18 5.64
C GLY A 497 -8.93 -1.71 4.33
N ARG A 498 -10.21 -1.43 4.10
CA ARG A 498 -10.89 -1.64 2.82
C ARG A 498 -10.79 -0.37 2.00
N LEU A 499 -10.25 -0.50 0.79
CA LEU A 499 -10.32 0.54 -0.21
C LEU A 499 -11.69 0.49 -0.86
N LEU A 500 -12.49 1.52 -0.58
CA LEU A 500 -13.82 1.72 -1.15
C LEU A 500 -13.74 2.91 -2.12
N LEU A 501 -14.04 2.66 -3.38
CA LEU A 501 -14.02 3.67 -4.43
C LEU A 501 -15.40 3.86 -5.02
N ASP A 502 -15.67 5.07 -5.51
CA ASP A 502 -16.87 5.34 -6.29
C ASP A 502 -16.78 4.64 -7.66
N PRO A 503 -17.92 4.45 -8.36
CA PRO A 503 -17.94 3.76 -9.65
C PRO A 503 -17.06 4.38 -10.73
N PHE A 504 -16.88 5.71 -10.74
CA PHE A 504 -16.02 6.40 -11.70
C PHE A 504 -14.56 6.05 -11.47
N SER A 505 -14.07 6.22 -10.23
CA SER A 505 -12.70 5.85 -9.87
C SER A 505 -12.41 4.37 -10.12
N MET A 506 -13.37 3.49 -9.83
CA MET A 506 -13.26 2.05 -10.15
C MET A 506 -13.10 1.76 -11.64
N MET A 507 -13.78 2.51 -12.51
CA MET A 507 -13.64 2.37 -13.97
C MET A 507 -12.34 2.98 -14.48
N LEU A 508 -11.99 4.16 -13.97
CA LEU A 508 -10.76 4.86 -14.31
C LEU A 508 -9.53 3.99 -14.04
N PHE A 509 -9.50 3.29 -12.91
CA PHE A 509 -8.39 2.42 -12.50
C PHE A 509 -8.53 0.96 -12.97
N SER A 510 -9.53 0.66 -13.80
CA SER A 510 -9.78 -0.71 -14.29
C SER A 510 -8.69 -1.12 -15.27
N THR A 511 -8.06 -2.26 -15.00
CA THR A 511 -7.11 -2.93 -15.90
C THR A 511 -7.75 -4.08 -16.69
N ARG A 512 -9.10 -4.15 -16.70
CA ARG A 512 -9.81 -5.19 -17.45
C ARG A 512 -9.70 -4.91 -18.95
N PRO A 513 -9.30 -5.90 -19.78
CA PRO A 513 -9.17 -5.69 -21.23
C PRO A 513 -10.44 -5.15 -21.88
N GLU A 514 -11.61 -5.65 -21.47
CA GLU A 514 -12.91 -5.17 -21.99
C GLU A 514 -13.19 -3.70 -21.68
N ASP A 515 -12.78 -3.22 -20.50
CA ASP A 515 -13.00 -1.83 -20.10
C ASP A 515 -12.02 -0.92 -20.84
N PHE A 516 -10.74 -1.33 -20.90
CA PHE A 516 -9.70 -0.62 -21.62
C PHE A 516 -10.03 -0.44 -23.10
N GLU A 517 -10.38 -1.52 -23.79
CA GLU A 517 -10.74 -1.49 -25.21
C GLU A 517 -11.97 -0.62 -25.49
N LYS A 518 -12.99 -0.66 -24.62
CA LYS A 518 -14.17 0.19 -24.80
C LYS A 518 -13.84 1.67 -24.63
N ILE A 519 -13.07 2.02 -23.59
CA ILE A 519 -12.64 3.41 -23.37
C ILE A 519 -11.80 3.87 -24.57
N LYS A 520 -10.82 3.06 -25.00
CA LYS A 520 -9.98 3.35 -26.17
C LYS A 520 -10.80 3.58 -27.44
N ASN A 521 -11.71 2.68 -27.78
CA ASN A 521 -12.55 2.80 -28.98
C ASN A 521 -13.44 4.05 -28.92
N MET A 522 -14.05 4.35 -27.78
CA MET A 522 -14.87 5.56 -27.63
C MET A 522 -14.06 6.84 -27.82
N ARG A 523 -12.81 6.85 -27.38
CA ARG A 523 -11.90 7.99 -27.55
C ARG A 523 -11.47 8.16 -29.01
N GLU A 524 -11.00 7.08 -29.63
CA GLU A 524 -10.49 7.12 -31.01
C GLU A 524 -11.59 7.38 -32.05
N GLN A 525 -12.77 6.77 -31.87
CA GLN A 525 -13.85 6.85 -32.87
C GLN A 525 -14.79 8.02 -32.68
N ASN A 526 -15.02 8.47 -31.43
CA ASN A 526 -15.99 9.51 -31.11
C ASN A 526 -15.35 10.81 -30.61
N SER A 527 -14.02 10.92 -30.64
CA SER A 527 -13.25 12.07 -30.12
C SER A 527 -13.64 12.48 -28.70
N MET A 528 -14.00 11.49 -27.86
CA MET A 528 -14.38 11.70 -26.47
C MET A 528 -13.14 11.81 -25.58
N THR A 529 -13.26 12.59 -24.51
CA THR A 529 -12.31 12.56 -23.39
C THR A 529 -12.45 11.26 -22.59
N THR A 530 -11.43 10.90 -21.80
CA THR A 530 -11.43 9.69 -20.97
C THR A 530 -12.57 9.72 -19.94
N GLU A 531 -12.86 10.90 -19.40
CA GLU A 531 -13.96 11.19 -18.49
C GLU A 531 -15.31 10.90 -19.15
N GLN A 532 -15.55 11.45 -20.34
CA GLN A 532 -16.78 11.25 -21.09
C GLN A 532 -17.00 9.77 -21.45
N ALA A 533 -15.94 9.07 -21.88
CA ALA A 533 -16.03 7.65 -22.18
C ALA A 533 -16.41 6.81 -20.94
N ILE A 534 -15.83 7.11 -19.78
CA ILE A 534 -16.18 6.45 -18.52
C ILE A 534 -17.64 6.74 -18.13
N GLU A 535 -18.09 7.98 -18.22
CA GLU A 535 -19.48 8.35 -17.91
C GLU A 535 -20.51 7.60 -18.79
N VAL A 536 -20.22 7.46 -20.08
CA VAL A 536 -21.07 6.68 -21.01
C VAL A 536 -21.13 5.21 -20.56
N LEU A 537 -19.99 4.58 -20.28
CA LEU A 537 -19.92 3.19 -19.85
C LEU A 537 -20.64 2.94 -18.52
N LEU A 538 -20.52 3.86 -17.57
CA LEU A 538 -21.23 3.77 -16.30
C LEU A 538 -22.76 3.84 -16.50
N ASN A 539 -23.22 4.76 -17.34
CA ASN A 539 -24.64 4.89 -17.67
C ASN A 539 -25.19 3.62 -18.34
N GLU A 540 -24.41 2.97 -19.21
CA GLU A 540 -24.77 1.68 -19.80
C GLU A 540 -24.87 0.56 -18.75
N ARG A 541 -23.88 0.46 -17.84
CA ARG A 541 -23.89 -0.52 -16.74
C ARG A 541 -25.11 -0.33 -15.84
N ILE A 542 -25.44 0.92 -15.47
CA ILE A 542 -26.63 1.25 -14.65
C ILE A 542 -27.92 0.82 -15.37
N LYS A 543 -28.05 1.10 -16.67
CA LYS A 543 -29.22 0.68 -17.48
C LYS A 543 -29.34 -0.85 -17.53
N ASN A 544 -28.23 -1.55 -17.70
CA ASN A 544 -28.20 -3.02 -17.76
C ASN A 544 -28.55 -3.67 -16.41
N ASP A 545 -28.05 -3.12 -15.30
CA ASP A 545 -28.39 -3.61 -13.96
C ASP A 545 -29.86 -3.36 -13.61
N ARG A 546 -30.42 -2.21 -14.03
CA ARG A 546 -31.87 -1.95 -13.91
C ARG A 546 -32.68 -2.98 -14.69
N ARG A 547 -32.30 -3.30 -15.93
CA ARG A 547 -32.95 -4.34 -16.73
C ARG A 547 -32.88 -5.72 -16.05
N LYS A 548 -31.70 -6.15 -15.59
CA LYS A 548 -31.52 -7.42 -14.87
C LYS A 548 -32.36 -7.51 -13.59
N ARG A 549 -32.51 -6.40 -12.85
CA ARG A 549 -33.37 -6.36 -11.65
C ARG A 549 -34.86 -6.49 -12.00
N VAL A 550 -35.30 -5.89 -13.11
CA VAL A 550 -36.67 -6.04 -13.62
C VAL A 550 -36.90 -7.49 -14.09
N ASP A 551 -35.97 -8.07 -14.83
CA ASP A 551 -36.09 -9.47 -15.30
C ASP A 551 -36.10 -10.47 -14.14
N ARG A 552 -35.25 -10.27 -13.11
CA ARG A 552 -35.28 -11.09 -11.89
C ARG A 552 -36.61 -10.96 -11.16
N ARG A 553 -37.18 -9.76 -11.06
CA ARG A 553 -38.51 -9.55 -10.47
C ARG A 553 -39.58 -10.30 -11.26
N ASN A 554 -39.53 -10.23 -12.58
CA ASN A 554 -40.50 -10.90 -13.46
C ASN A 554 -40.34 -12.42 -13.49
N ALA A 555 -39.14 -12.95 -13.23
CA ALA A 555 -38.89 -14.40 -13.14
C ALA A 555 -39.24 -15.00 -11.76
N THR A 556 -39.53 -14.16 -10.76
CA THR A 556 -39.96 -14.59 -9.41
C THR A 556 -41.47 -14.42 -9.19
N ILE A 557 -42.18 -13.94 -10.23
CA ILE A 557 -43.65 -13.89 -10.34
C ILE A 557 -44.04 -15.02 -11.29
#